data_AF-A0A167VUL2-F1
#
_entry.id   AF-A0A167VUL2-F1
#
_cell.length_a   1.000
_cell.length_b   1.000
_cell.length_c   1.000
_cell.angle_alpha   90.00
_cell.angle_beta   90.00
_cell.angle_gamma   90.00
#
_symmetry.space_group_name_H-M   'P 1'
#
loop_
_entity.id
_entity.type
_entity.pdbx_description
1 polymer ?
#
loop_
_entity_poly.entity_id
_entity_poly.type
_entity_poly.pdbx_seq_one_letter_code
_entity_poly.pdbx_strand_id
1 'polypeptide(L)'
;MGRKVQRSFIQLIIFLCILFFILYINRPQSTKDKLFAWTKIRYKTTSSIIPEARGICPGLAETTKPALIVSHVSTDGDPSWLEPLRTQYHVCMYQVDAPADKTSKLLQVPANRGHEAMAYLTFLIDNYADIPSAGAVFVHGSRWAWHNDVPDYDNAALLRSLDVRAALKPAGYSNLRCDWSAGTCPSSVPPQGSLETRLSSAVSPWSARSASDIALPKALGHIFGGDADARVKEIRNAFHLYLGRNDAVRAQCCAQFVVARERIWQHSRDEYIALRQWLLDGADDGVARNVQQGSMAAPPDDLVAGRIVSYLWHILFASYGDEGAIDLDQLNRDACPSASECYCRLYRKCDLKCRGPGSCQGQYSVPKNYKLPENWKETHS
;
A
#
# COMPACT_ATOMS: atom_id res chain seq x y z
N MET A 1 4.45 13.38 -62.56
CA MET A 1 5.10 13.73 -61.26
C MET A 1 4.16 14.35 -60.22
N GLY A 2 3.25 15.29 -60.58
CA GLY A 2 2.41 16.02 -59.61
C GLY A 2 1.54 15.18 -58.66
N ARG A 3 0.90 14.10 -59.12
CA ARG A 3 0.04 13.25 -58.27
C ARG A 3 0.79 12.50 -57.15
N LYS A 4 2.06 12.10 -57.37
CA LYS A 4 2.88 11.44 -56.34
C LYS A 4 3.37 12.43 -55.28
N VAL A 5 3.73 13.65 -55.71
CA VAL A 5 4.11 14.75 -54.80
C VAL A 5 2.94 15.17 -53.92
N GLN A 6 1.74 15.30 -54.50
CA GLN A 6 0.53 15.66 -53.76
C GLN A 6 0.13 14.58 -52.72
N ARG A 7 0.26 13.29 -53.06
CA ARG A 7 0.04 12.20 -52.08
C ARG A 7 1.06 12.22 -50.95
N SER A 8 2.33 12.48 -51.24
CA SER A 8 3.39 12.54 -50.24
C SER A 8 3.21 13.73 -49.29
N PHE A 9 2.75 14.87 -49.81
CA PHE A 9 2.43 16.05 -49.01
C PHE A 9 1.23 15.83 -48.08
N ILE A 10 0.18 15.16 -48.57
CA ILE A 10 -0.97 14.77 -47.75
C ILE A 10 -0.55 13.79 -46.64
N GLN A 11 0.28 12.80 -46.94
CA GLN A 11 0.78 11.87 -45.91
C GLN A 11 1.67 12.56 -44.88
N LEU A 12 2.49 13.53 -45.28
CA LEU A 12 3.29 14.33 -44.37
C LEU A 12 2.41 15.18 -43.44
N ILE A 13 1.36 15.82 -43.96
CA ILE A 13 0.41 16.57 -43.13
C ILE A 13 -0.28 15.63 -42.13
N ILE A 14 -0.78 14.48 -42.59
CA ILE A 14 -1.42 13.50 -41.70
C ILE A 14 -0.43 13.04 -40.61
N PHE A 15 0.81 12.71 -40.98
CA PHE A 15 1.85 12.33 -40.03
C PHE A 15 2.14 13.44 -39.02
N LEU A 16 2.29 14.69 -39.45
CA LEU A 16 2.53 15.83 -38.57
C LEU A 16 1.33 16.12 -37.66
N CYS A 17 0.10 15.97 -38.16
CA CYS A 17 -1.11 16.09 -37.34
C CYS A 17 -1.20 14.99 -36.28
N ILE A 18 -0.91 13.73 -36.64
CA ILE A 18 -0.86 12.61 -35.70
C ILE A 18 0.26 12.83 -34.67
N LEU A 19 1.45 13.23 -35.11
CA LEU A 19 2.58 13.50 -34.24
C LEU A 19 2.28 14.65 -33.27
N PHE A 20 1.71 15.75 -33.77
CA PHE A 20 1.31 16.89 -32.94
C PHE A 20 0.21 16.49 -31.94
N PHE A 21 -0.76 15.68 -32.35
CA PHE A 21 -1.81 15.16 -31.47
C PHE A 21 -1.23 14.25 -30.38
N ILE A 22 -0.30 13.36 -30.73
CA ILE A 22 0.44 12.52 -29.78
C ILE A 22 1.23 13.39 -28.80
N LEU A 23 2.00 14.36 -29.30
CA LEU A 23 2.78 15.28 -28.47
C LEU A 23 1.89 16.14 -27.57
N TYR A 24 0.72 16.56 -28.05
CA TYR A 24 -0.26 17.33 -27.28
C TYR A 24 -0.88 16.49 -26.15
N ILE A 25 -1.30 15.25 -26.43
CA ILE A 25 -1.85 14.33 -25.42
C ILE A 25 -0.80 13.93 -24.38
N ASN A 26 0.46 13.80 -24.79
CA ASN A 26 1.57 13.47 -23.90
C ASN A 26 2.25 14.70 -23.29
N ARG A 27 1.78 15.92 -23.59
CA ARG A 27 2.34 17.13 -22.98
C ARG A 27 2.06 17.08 -21.47
N PRO A 28 3.08 17.23 -20.61
CA PRO A 28 2.85 17.33 -19.17
C PRO A 28 1.91 18.51 -18.93
N GLN A 29 0.73 18.25 -18.33
CA GLN A 29 -0.14 19.33 -17.88
C GLN A 29 0.55 20.07 -16.74
N SER A 30 0.43 21.41 -16.76
CA SER A 30 1.06 22.34 -15.81
C SER A 30 0.86 21.91 -14.36
N THR A 31 1.96 21.88 -13.59
CA THR A 31 2.10 21.31 -12.24
C THR A 31 1.68 22.27 -11.11
N LYS A 32 0.50 22.88 -11.21
CA LYS A 32 -0.08 23.69 -10.12
C LYS A 32 -1.60 23.50 -10.16
N ASP A 33 -2.26 22.65 -9.38
CA ASP A 33 -1.90 21.91 -8.17
C ASP A 33 -2.53 20.51 -8.24
N LYS A 34 -1.76 19.44 -7.99
CA LYS A 34 -2.24 18.05 -8.03
C LYS A 34 -2.88 17.64 -6.71
N LEU A 35 -3.92 18.37 -6.31
CA LEU A 35 -4.66 18.14 -5.07
C LEU A 35 -5.74 17.07 -5.28
N PHE A 36 -5.73 16.04 -4.44
CA PHE A 36 -6.63 14.90 -4.52
C PHE A 36 -7.56 14.79 -3.31
N ALA A 37 -8.82 14.45 -3.55
CA ALA A 37 -9.86 14.27 -2.52
C ALA A 37 -9.78 12.93 -1.76
N TRP A 38 -8.57 12.47 -1.42
CA TRP A 38 -8.29 11.17 -0.80
C TRP A 38 -8.21 11.22 0.74
N THR A 39 -8.67 12.30 1.34
CA THR A 39 -8.66 12.52 2.81
C THR A 39 -9.80 11.82 3.54
N LYS A 40 -10.76 11.21 2.83
CA LYS A 40 -11.90 10.53 3.42
C LYS A 40 -12.33 9.33 2.59
N ILE A 41 -12.44 8.16 3.21
CA ILE A 41 -12.97 6.96 2.55
C ILE A 41 -14.50 7.13 2.41
N ARG A 42 -15.02 6.97 1.18
CA ARG A 42 -16.44 7.19 0.85
C ARG A 42 -17.12 5.96 0.25
N TYR A 43 -16.41 4.84 0.13
CA TYR A 43 -17.00 3.60 -0.34
C TYR A 43 -18.23 3.23 0.48
N LYS A 44 -19.28 2.78 -0.21
CA LYS A 44 -20.50 2.26 0.41
C LYS A 44 -20.67 0.82 -0.02
N THR A 45 -20.70 -0.05 0.98
CA THR A 45 -20.99 -1.46 0.77
C THR A 45 -22.44 -1.66 0.37
N THR A 46 -22.69 -2.60 -0.53
CA THR A 46 -24.04 -3.10 -0.80
C THR A 46 -24.41 -4.27 0.12
N SER A 47 -23.45 -4.81 0.87
CA SER A 47 -23.68 -5.86 1.84
C SER A 47 -24.40 -5.31 3.07
N SER A 48 -25.45 -6.00 3.49
CA SER A 48 -26.09 -5.77 4.80
C SER A 48 -25.32 -6.41 5.96
N ILE A 49 -24.29 -7.22 5.65
CA ILE A 49 -23.52 -7.98 6.63
C ILE A 49 -22.20 -7.25 6.89
N ILE A 50 -22.05 -6.76 8.11
CA ILE A 50 -20.77 -6.28 8.65
C ILE A 50 -20.21 -7.39 9.54
N PRO A 51 -18.99 -7.91 9.27
CA PRO A 51 -18.42 -8.97 10.09
C PRO A 51 -18.26 -8.56 11.56
N GLU A 52 -18.57 -9.48 12.47
CA GLU A 52 -18.33 -9.35 13.91
C GLU A 52 -16.84 -9.15 14.22
N ALA A 53 -16.55 -8.55 15.37
CA ALA A 53 -15.18 -8.39 15.86
C ALA A 53 -14.56 -9.75 16.17
N ARG A 54 -13.34 -9.98 15.66
CA ARG A 54 -12.56 -11.22 15.84
C ARG A 54 -11.08 -10.95 16.15
N GLY A 55 -10.73 -9.67 16.26
CA GLY A 55 -9.37 -9.19 16.37
C GLY A 55 -9.09 -8.33 17.59
N ILE A 56 -9.91 -8.37 18.64
CA ILE A 56 -9.67 -7.62 19.87
C ILE A 56 -8.38 -8.15 20.53
N CYS A 57 -7.36 -7.30 20.62
CA CYS A 57 -6.05 -7.65 21.15
C CYS A 57 -6.04 -7.48 22.69
N PRO A 58 -5.91 -8.58 23.47
CA PRO A 58 -6.04 -8.51 24.92
C PRO A 58 -4.94 -7.67 25.59
N GLY A 59 -5.33 -6.77 26.50
CA GLY A 59 -4.39 -5.96 27.26
C GLY A 59 -3.82 -4.74 26.51
N LEU A 60 -4.39 -4.41 25.34
CA LEU A 60 -3.91 -3.32 24.51
C LEU A 60 -4.18 -1.96 25.15
N ALA A 61 -5.34 -1.77 25.80
CA ALA A 61 -5.71 -0.50 26.43
C ALA A 61 -4.75 -0.09 27.57
N GLU A 62 -4.15 -1.07 28.25
CA GLU A 62 -3.25 -0.86 29.38
C GLU A 62 -1.76 -0.75 28.98
N THR A 63 -1.44 -0.96 27.70
CA THR A 63 -0.04 -0.98 27.25
C THR A 63 0.55 0.42 27.05
N THR A 64 1.82 0.58 27.43
CA THR A 64 2.62 1.76 27.08
C THR A 64 3.55 1.52 25.88
N LYS A 65 3.62 0.27 25.40
CA LYS A 65 4.46 -0.16 24.28
C LYS A 65 3.74 0.12 22.95
N PRO A 66 4.49 0.32 21.85
CA PRO A 66 3.88 0.27 20.53
C PRO A 66 3.24 -1.10 20.28
N ALA A 67 2.10 -1.11 19.60
CA ALA A 67 1.48 -2.35 19.14
C ALA A 67 2.31 -2.95 17.99
N LEU A 68 2.50 -4.26 17.96
CA LEU A 68 3.06 -5.00 16.83
C LEU A 68 1.97 -5.92 16.28
N ILE A 69 1.43 -5.56 15.11
CA ILE A 69 0.38 -6.27 14.41
C ILE A 69 1.05 -7.21 13.41
N VAL A 70 0.86 -8.51 13.62
CA VAL A 70 1.49 -9.55 12.82
C VAL A 70 0.43 -10.30 12.03
N SER A 71 0.52 -10.26 10.70
CA SER A 71 -0.32 -11.07 9.82
C SER A 71 0.37 -12.40 9.54
N HIS A 72 -0.11 -13.46 10.18
CA HIS A 72 0.48 -14.80 10.16
C HIS A 72 -0.40 -15.79 9.38
N VAL A 73 0.23 -16.63 8.56
CA VAL A 73 -0.39 -17.80 7.94
C VAL A 73 0.33 -19.07 8.36
N SER A 74 -0.32 -20.23 8.24
CA SER A 74 0.23 -21.51 8.72
C SER A 74 1.60 -21.85 8.10
N THR A 75 1.86 -21.40 6.87
CA THR A 75 3.13 -21.63 6.17
C THR A 75 4.29 -20.78 6.68
N ASP A 76 4.05 -19.77 7.52
CA ASP A 76 5.10 -18.95 8.13
C ASP A 76 5.87 -19.71 9.23
N GLY A 77 5.29 -20.79 9.75
CA GLY A 77 5.92 -21.68 10.72
C GLY A 77 5.69 -21.27 12.18
N ASP A 78 6.67 -21.55 13.04
CA ASP A 78 6.58 -21.27 14.47
C ASP A 78 6.82 -19.78 14.78
N PRO A 79 5.87 -19.07 15.40
CA PRO A 79 6.00 -17.65 15.73
C PRO A 79 6.83 -17.38 17.00
N SER A 80 7.45 -18.38 17.62
CA SER A 80 8.25 -18.23 18.87
C SER A 80 9.36 -17.18 18.79
N TRP A 81 9.83 -16.85 17.58
CA TRP A 81 10.80 -15.77 17.34
C TRP A 81 10.30 -14.38 17.76
N LEU A 82 8.99 -14.19 17.91
CA LEU A 82 8.36 -12.95 18.38
C LEU A 82 8.47 -12.79 19.91
N GLU A 83 8.72 -13.87 20.66
CA GLU A 83 8.70 -13.82 22.13
C GLU A 83 9.71 -12.82 22.72
N PRO A 84 10.97 -12.74 22.25
CA PRO A 84 11.90 -11.70 22.71
C PRO A 84 11.39 -10.27 22.43
N LEU A 85 10.62 -10.07 21.34
CA LEU A 85 10.11 -8.76 20.95
C LEU A 85 8.97 -8.25 21.85
N ARG A 86 8.33 -9.12 22.65
CA ARG A 86 7.32 -8.71 23.64
C ARG A 86 7.84 -7.76 24.71
N THR A 87 9.16 -7.73 24.92
CA THR A 87 9.80 -6.75 25.80
C THR A 87 9.66 -5.32 25.26
N GLN A 88 9.68 -5.14 23.94
CA GLN A 88 9.64 -3.85 23.24
C GLN A 88 8.23 -3.52 22.71
N TYR A 89 7.45 -4.53 22.33
CA TYR A 89 6.15 -4.39 21.67
C TYR A 89 5.02 -5.07 22.45
N HIS A 90 3.81 -4.56 22.26
CA HIS A 90 2.58 -5.30 22.57
C HIS A 90 2.15 -6.08 21.32
N VAL A 91 2.37 -7.40 21.31
CA VAL A 91 2.20 -8.22 20.11
C VAL A 91 0.75 -8.68 19.93
N CYS A 92 0.13 -8.28 18.82
CA CYS A 92 -1.20 -8.67 18.35
C CYS A 92 -1.05 -9.53 17.09
N MET A 93 -1.13 -10.86 17.24
CA MET A 93 -0.89 -11.80 16.14
C MET A 93 -2.19 -12.38 15.60
N TYR A 94 -2.39 -12.26 14.29
CA TYR A 94 -3.57 -12.71 13.56
C TYR A 94 -3.26 -13.94 12.73
N GLN A 95 -3.97 -15.04 12.98
CA GLN A 95 -3.98 -16.21 12.10
C GLN A 95 -5.00 -15.98 10.98
N VAL A 96 -4.51 -15.79 9.75
CA VAL A 96 -5.34 -15.33 8.62
C VAL A 96 -6.05 -16.48 7.90
N ASP A 97 -5.41 -17.63 7.78
CA ASP A 97 -5.85 -18.79 7.00
C ASP A 97 -6.55 -19.88 7.84
N ALA A 98 -6.89 -19.58 9.10
CA ALA A 98 -7.62 -20.49 9.98
C ALA A 98 -9.14 -20.26 9.92
N PRO A 99 -9.96 -21.33 10.06
CA PRO A 99 -11.41 -21.19 10.21
C PRO A 99 -11.76 -20.47 11.53
N ALA A 100 -12.95 -19.91 11.60
CA ALA A 100 -13.43 -19.23 12.81
C ALA A 100 -13.46 -20.18 14.02
N ASP A 101 -12.78 -19.79 15.09
CA ASP A 101 -12.63 -20.55 16.32
C ASP A 101 -12.51 -19.60 17.52
N LYS A 102 -13.56 -19.54 18.34
CA LYS A 102 -13.61 -18.71 19.57
C LYS A 102 -12.65 -19.19 20.65
N THR A 103 -12.10 -20.40 20.54
CA THR A 103 -11.12 -20.97 21.47
C THR A 103 -9.68 -20.75 21.02
N SER A 104 -9.48 -20.18 19.82
CA SER A 104 -8.16 -19.84 19.30
C SER A 104 -7.41 -18.90 20.25
N LYS A 105 -6.14 -19.22 20.51
CA LYS A 105 -5.22 -18.32 21.24
C LYS A 105 -4.72 -17.17 20.37
N LEU A 106 -4.83 -17.31 19.05
CA LEU A 106 -4.45 -16.30 18.07
C LEU A 106 -5.68 -15.51 17.63
N LEU A 107 -5.48 -14.23 17.35
CA LEU A 107 -6.54 -13.37 16.80
C LEU A 107 -6.93 -13.87 15.41
N GLN A 108 -8.17 -13.63 15.00
CA GLN A 108 -8.68 -14.12 13.74
C GLN A 108 -9.19 -12.97 12.86
N VAL A 109 -9.34 -13.27 11.58
CA VAL A 109 -9.87 -12.35 10.57
C VAL A 109 -11.25 -12.81 10.10
N PRO A 110 -12.06 -11.91 9.52
CA PRO A 110 -13.37 -12.31 8.98
C PRO A 110 -13.26 -13.17 7.71
N ALA A 111 -12.19 -13.03 6.92
CA ALA A 111 -11.90 -13.82 5.73
C ALA A 111 -10.41 -13.80 5.40
N ASN A 112 -9.89 -14.86 4.75
CA ASN A 112 -8.55 -14.83 4.15
C ASN A 112 -8.63 -14.12 2.79
N ARG A 113 -8.52 -12.78 2.81
CA ARG A 113 -8.76 -11.93 1.64
C ARG A 113 -7.82 -10.72 1.61
N GLY A 114 -7.06 -10.56 0.53
CA GLY A 114 -6.18 -9.39 0.35
C GLY A 114 -4.91 -9.43 1.21
N HIS A 115 -4.43 -10.64 1.54
CA HIS A 115 -3.21 -10.89 2.30
C HIS A 115 -3.18 -10.16 3.65
N GLU A 116 -2.10 -9.45 3.98
CA GLU A 116 -1.89 -8.83 5.29
C GLU A 116 -2.93 -7.73 5.58
N ALA A 117 -3.53 -7.17 4.53
CA ALA A 117 -4.49 -6.09 4.65
C ALA A 117 -5.69 -6.44 5.53
N MET A 118 -6.17 -7.69 5.49
CA MET A 118 -7.32 -8.06 6.32
C MET A 118 -6.98 -8.09 7.80
N ALA A 119 -5.80 -8.59 8.18
CA ALA A 119 -5.34 -8.55 9.56
C ALA A 119 -5.21 -7.10 10.05
N TYR A 120 -4.63 -6.23 9.22
CA TYR A 120 -4.41 -4.83 9.58
C TYR A 120 -5.72 -4.06 9.72
N LEU A 121 -6.65 -4.22 8.77
CA LEU A 121 -7.98 -3.61 8.86
C LEU A 121 -8.77 -4.15 10.06
N THR A 122 -8.66 -5.44 10.35
CA THR A 122 -9.31 -6.04 11.53
C THR A 122 -8.77 -5.41 12.82
N PHE A 123 -7.45 -5.21 12.94
CA PHE A 123 -6.86 -4.50 14.07
C PHE A 123 -7.39 -3.07 14.18
N LEU A 124 -7.34 -2.30 13.10
CA LEU A 124 -7.77 -0.89 13.04
C LEU A 124 -9.25 -0.71 13.41
N ILE A 125 -10.10 -1.71 13.13
CA ILE A 125 -11.53 -1.66 13.40
C ILE A 125 -11.87 -2.13 14.82
N ASP A 126 -11.30 -3.26 15.23
CA ASP A 126 -11.69 -3.94 16.47
C ASP A 126 -11.03 -3.31 17.70
N ASN A 127 -9.88 -2.65 17.53
CA ASN A 127 -9.11 -2.02 18.60
C ASN A 127 -9.08 -0.49 18.49
N TYR A 128 -9.97 0.10 17.68
CA TYR A 128 -9.91 1.52 17.31
C TYR A 128 -9.78 2.49 18.49
N ALA A 129 -10.48 2.20 19.60
CA ALA A 129 -10.46 3.04 20.80
C ALA A 129 -9.15 2.90 21.62
N ASP A 130 -8.48 1.75 21.51
CA ASP A 130 -7.40 1.31 22.39
C ASP A 130 -6.02 1.35 21.72
N ILE A 131 -5.90 2.04 20.58
CA ILE A 131 -4.63 2.18 19.87
C ILE A 131 -3.61 2.88 20.79
N PRO A 132 -2.41 2.31 21.02
CA PRO A 132 -1.42 2.90 21.93
C PRO A 132 -0.88 4.24 21.41
N SER A 133 -0.65 5.20 22.32
CA SER A 133 0.00 6.48 21.98
C SER A 133 1.42 6.32 21.47
N ALA A 134 2.08 5.20 21.78
CA ALA A 134 3.41 4.86 21.28
C ALA A 134 3.43 4.49 19.79
N GLY A 135 2.26 4.32 19.16
CA GLY A 135 2.10 3.95 17.75
C GLY A 135 1.87 2.45 17.53
N ALA A 136 1.71 2.09 16.26
CA ALA A 136 1.45 0.72 15.81
C ALA A 136 2.39 0.36 14.65
N VAL A 137 2.95 -0.85 14.69
CA VAL A 137 3.84 -1.44 13.69
C VAL A 137 3.12 -2.61 13.05
N PHE A 138 3.07 -2.65 11.73
CA PHE A 138 2.36 -3.66 10.94
C PHE A 138 3.36 -4.45 10.11
N VAL A 139 3.36 -5.77 10.24
CA VAL A 139 4.28 -6.68 9.54
C VAL A 139 3.62 -7.99 9.12
N HIS A 140 4.21 -8.62 8.11
CA HIS A 140 3.94 -10.02 7.79
C HIS A 140 4.62 -10.96 8.80
N GLY A 141 4.04 -12.15 9.00
CA GLY A 141 4.41 -13.13 10.02
C GLY A 141 5.68 -13.92 9.74
N SER A 142 6.11 -14.01 8.48
CA SER A 142 7.37 -14.68 8.17
C SER A 142 8.57 -13.91 8.73
N ARG A 143 9.35 -14.59 9.58
CA ARG A 143 10.62 -14.06 10.09
C ARG A 143 11.60 -13.79 8.95
N TRP A 144 11.68 -14.70 7.97
CA TRP A 144 12.60 -14.58 6.85
C TRP A 144 11.82 -14.40 5.57
N ALA A 145 11.91 -13.19 4.99
CA ALA A 145 11.19 -12.88 3.77
C ALA A 145 11.94 -11.82 2.96
N TRP A 146 11.95 -11.95 1.64
CA TRP A 146 12.60 -10.99 0.74
C TRP A 146 12.12 -9.55 0.95
N HIS A 147 10.90 -9.35 1.46
CA HIS A 147 10.34 -8.03 1.72
C HIS A 147 10.88 -7.36 3.00
N ASN A 148 11.68 -8.05 3.82
CA ASN A 148 12.41 -7.50 4.96
C ASN A 148 13.69 -6.80 4.51
N ASP A 149 13.80 -5.51 4.81
CA ASP A 149 14.87 -4.63 4.32
C ASP A 149 16.15 -4.67 5.19
N VAL A 150 16.75 -5.85 5.24
CA VAL A 150 17.99 -6.15 5.97
C VAL A 150 18.77 -7.20 5.19
N PRO A 151 20.12 -7.28 5.30
CA PRO A 151 20.92 -8.14 4.42
C PRO A 151 20.57 -9.62 4.49
N ASP A 152 20.12 -10.04 5.67
CA ASP A 152 19.76 -11.40 6.03
C ASP A 152 18.25 -11.66 5.97
N TYR A 153 17.45 -10.68 5.52
CA TYR A 153 16.00 -10.76 5.45
C TYR A 153 15.31 -11.12 6.79
N ASP A 154 15.99 -10.99 7.94
CA ASP A 154 15.46 -11.34 9.27
C ASP A 154 14.63 -10.20 9.87
N ASN A 155 13.31 -10.39 9.92
CA ASN A 155 12.38 -9.43 10.50
C ASN A 155 12.61 -9.24 12.01
N ALA A 156 13.12 -10.25 12.72
CA ALA A 156 13.43 -10.13 14.14
C ALA A 156 14.54 -9.10 14.39
N ALA A 157 15.55 -9.08 13.52
CA ALA A 157 16.64 -8.11 13.59
C ALA A 157 16.17 -6.69 13.24
N LEU A 158 15.31 -6.57 12.22
CA LEU A 158 14.68 -5.29 11.86
C LEU A 158 13.84 -4.73 13.00
N LEU A 159 12.90 -5.51 13.53
CA LEU A 159 12.00 -5.07 14.59
C LEU A 159 12.77 -4.72 15.86
N ARG A 160 13.79 -5.52 16.24
CA ARG A 160 14.63 -5.21 17.40
C ARG A 160 15.38 -3.88 17.25
N SER A 161 15.80 -3.53 16.04
CA SER A 161 16.56 -2.30 15.77
C SER A 161 15.69 -1.09 15.46
N LEU A 162 14.39 -1.27 15.19
CA LEU A 162 13.46 -0.22 14.82
C LEU A 162 13.28 0.80 15.96
N ASP A 163 13.66 2.04 15.69
CA ASP A 163 13.35 3.21 16.52
C ASP A 163 11.96 3.76 16.15
N VAL A 164 10.92 3.19 16.77
CA VAL A 164 9.51 3.60 16.55
C VAL A 164 9.33 5.10 16.75
N ARG A 165 9.93 5.68 17.79
CA ARG A 165 9.79 7.10 18.09
C ARG A 165 10.40 7.95 16.99
N ALA A 166 11.60 7.62 16.52
CA ALA A 166 12.25 8.36 15.43
C ALA A 166 11.51 8.17 14.10
N ALA A 167 11.02 6.97 13.82
CA ALA A 167 10.26 6.66 12.60
C ALA A 167 8.97 7.49 12.49
N LEU A 168 8.31 7.80 13.61
CA LEU A 168 7.06 8.58 13.64
C LEU A 168 7.25 10.11 13.58
N LYS A 169 8.44 10.65 13.84
CA LYS A 169 8.64 12.12 13.97
C LYS A 169 8.27 12.96 12.75
N PRO A 170 8.65 12.62 11.50
CA PRO A 170 8.47 13.55 10.37
C PRO A 170 7.01 13.69 9.94
N ALA A 171 6.32 12.56 9.80
CA ALA A 171 4.99 12.50 9.19
C ALA A 171 3.99 11.67 10.00
N GLY A 172 4.36 11.05 11.12
CA GLY A 172 3.50 10.10 11.84
C GLY A 172 3.27 8.78 11.10
N TYR A 173 4.03 8.53 10.02
CA TYR A 173 4.02 7.30 9.23
C TYR A 173 5.41 7.06 8.65
N SER A 174 5.83 5.80 8.55
CA SER A 174 6.99 5.39 7.75
C SER A 174 6.83 3.94 7.29
N ASN A 175 7.16 3.67 6.03
CA ASN A 175 7.36 2.30 5.57
C ASN A 175 8.65 1.74 6.22
N LEU A 176 8.65 0.47 6.61
CA LEU A 176 9.82 -0.17 7.23
C LEU A 176 10.94 -0.47 6.23
N ARG A 177 10.62 -0.46 4.92
CA ARG A 177 11.58 -0.59 3.83
C ARG A 177 12.11 0.77 3.41
N CYS A 178 13.42 0.91 3.42
CA CYS A 178 14.19 2.05 2.95
C CYS A 178 14.65 1.94 1.49
N ASP A 179 14.97 0.73 1.00
CA ASP A 179 15.48 0.50 -0.35
C ASP A 179 14.38 0.61 -1.42
N TRP A 180 14.68 1.33 -2.50
CA TRP A 180 13.72 1.67 -3.54
C TRP A 180 13.55 0.57 -4.60
N SER A 181 14.42 -0.46 -4.63
CA SER A 181 14.54 -1.38 -5.77
C SER A 181 13.27 -2.19 -6.07
N ALA A 182 12.41 -2.42 -5.07
CA ALA A 182 11.15 -3.13 -5.26
C ALA A 182 9.91 -2.21 -5.32
N GLY A 183 10.08 -0.91 -5.01
CA GLY A 183 9.00 0.06 -4.88
C GLY A 183 8.58 0.70 -6.20
N THR A 184 7.92 1.85 -6.09
CA THR A 184 7.63 2.74 -7.21
C THR A 184 8.36 4.09 -7.11
N CYS A 185 9.17 4.30 -6.08
CA CYS A 185 9.98 5.51 -5.90
C CYS A 185 10.89 5.89 -7.09
N PRO A 186 11.56 4.95 -7.78
CA PRO A 186 12.39 5.31 -8.93
C PRO A 186 11.56 5.97 -10.03
N SER A 187 12.05 7.08 -10.58
CA SER A 187 11.37 7.83 -11.65
C SER A 187 11.18 7.02 -12.94
N SER A 188 11.99 5.97 -13.12
CA SER A 188 11.88 5.02 -14.23
C SER A 188 10.64 4.12 -14.16
N VAL A 189 9.98 4.01 -13.00
CA VAL A 189 8.73 3.24 -12.90
C VAL A 189 7.60 4.07 -13.53
N PRO A 190 6.86 3.55 -14.51
CA PRO A 190 5.83 4.31 -15.20
C PRO A 190 4.63 4.61 -14.28
N PRO A 191 3.88 5.71 -14.53
CA PRO A 191 2.64 5.99 -13.82
C PRO A 191 1.62 4.85 -13.99
N GLN A 192 0.86 4.55 -12.94
CA GLN A 192 -0.11 3.45 -12.89
C GLN A 192 -1.19 3.56 -13.98
N GLY A 193 -1.61 4.79 -14.32
CA GLY A 193 -2.60 5.05 -15.38
C GLY A 193 -2.04 5.21 -16.80
N SER A 194 -0.72 5.10 -16.99
CA SER A 194 -0.04 5.44 -18.24
C SER A 194 -0.34 4.46 -19.39
N LEU A 195 -0.05 4.88 -20.63
CA LEU A 195 -0.18 4.01 -21.80
C LEU A 195 0.80 2.82 -21.73
N GLU A 196 2.02 3.05 -21.26
CA GLU A 196 3.04 2.02 -21.09
C GLU A 196 2.59 0.92 -20.12
N THR A 197 2.04 1.30 -18.95
CA THR A 197 1.51 0.34 -17.97
C THR A 197 0.35 -0.46 -18.54
N ARG A 198 -0.54 0.18 -19.34
CA ARG A 198 -1.65 -0.52 -20.02
C ARG A 198 -1.15 -1.54 -21.04
N LEU A 199 -0.17 -1.16 -21.87
CA LEU A 199 0.44 -2.06 -22.84
C LEU A 199 1.14 -3.23 -22.14
N SER A 200 1.92 -2.94 -21.09
CA SER A 200 2.61 -3.94 -20.28
C SER A 200 1.62 -4.93 -19.65
N SER A 201 0.50 -4.45 -19.13
CA SER A 201 -0.55 -5.31 -18.57
C SER A 201 -1.25 -6.16 -19.65
N ALA A 202 -1.40 -5.67 -20.87
CA ALA A 202 -1.99 -6.44 -21.97
C ALA A 202 -1.06 -7.57 -22.44
N VAL A 203 0.26 -7.37 -22.43
CA VAL A 203 1.24 -8.40 -22.82
C VAL A 203 1.62 -9.35 -21.69
N SER A 204 1.37 -8.97 -20.43
CA SER A 204 1.64 -9.79 -19.24
C SER A 204 0.44 -9.83 -18.29
N PRO A 205 -0.71 -10.38 -18.73
CA PRO A 205 -1.96 -10.35 -17.94
C PRO A 205 -1.88 -11.18 -16.65
N TRP A 206 -0.95 -12.13 -16.56
CA TRP A 206 -0.65 -12.94 -15.37
C TRP A 206 0.17 -12.19 -14.30
N SER A 207 0.68 -11.00 -14.60
CA SER A 207 1.43 -10.19 -13.65
C SER A 207 0.48 -9.48 -12.70
N ALA A 208 0.38 -9.96 -11.46
CA ALA A 208 -0.40 -9.29 -10.40
C ALA A 208 0.05 -7.84 -10.20
N ARG A 209 1.35 -7.53 -10.38
CA ARG A 209 1.88 -6.16 -10.33
C ARG A 209 1.27 -5.29 -11.42
N SER A 210 1.31 -5.74 -12.67
CA SER A 210 0.79 -4.98 -13.80
C SER A 210 -0.73 -4.82 -13.70
N ALA A 211 -1.44 -5.89 -13.31
CA ALA A 211 -2.88 -5.88 -13.09
C ALA A 211 -3.29 -4.91 -11.95
N SER A 212 -2.56 -4.91 -10.83
CA SER A 212 -2.82 -3.96 -9.73
C SER A 212 -2.53 -2.52 -10.12
N ASP A 213 -1.45 -2.28 -10.88
CA ASP A 213 -1.06 -0.93 -11.26
C ASP A 213 -2.12 -0.33 -12.21
N ILE A 214 -2.63 -1.08 -13.19
CA ILE A 214 -3.72 -0.56 -14.05
C ILE A 214 -5.07 -0.41 -13.31
N ALA A 215 -5.30 -1.19 -12.26
CA ALA A 215 -6.53 -1.16 -11.48
C ALA A 215 -6.54 -0.02 -10.44
N LEU A 216 -5.36 0.43 -9.97
CA LEU A 216 -5.22 1.42 -8.91
C LEU A 216 -5.98 2.74 -9.18
N PRO A 217 -5.89 3.40 -10.36
CA PRO A 217 -6.64 4.64 -10.61
C PRO A 217 -8.16 4.50 -10.42
N LYS A 218 -8.72 3.36 -10.86
CA LYS A 218 -10.14 3.06 -10.72
C LYS A 218 -10.49 2.78 -9.26
N ALA A 219 -9.67 1.99 -8.58
CA ALA A 219 -9.86 1.64 -7.18
C ALA A 219 -9.86 2.89 -6.27
N LEU A 220 -8.89 3.80 -6.44
CA LEU A 220 -8.85 5.08 -5.71
C LEU A 220 -10.14 5.89 -5.95
N GLY A 221 -10.57 5.96 -7.22
CA GLY A 221 -11.82 6.62 -7.58
C GLY A 221 -13.06 6.03 -6.92
N HIS A 222 -13.10 4.71 -6.71
CA HIS A 222 -14.21 4.04 -6.02
C HIS A 222 -14.14 4.21 -4.50
N ILE A 223 -12.95 4.02 -3.91
CA ILE A 223 -12.73 4.07 -2.46
C ILE A 223 -13.00 5.46 -1.91
N PHE A 224 -12.44 6.49 -2.55
CA PHE A 224 -12.54 7.88 -2.10
C PHE A 224 -13.71 8.62 -2.73
N GLY A 225 -14.26 8.12 -3.84
CA GLY A 225 -15.35 8.77 -4.57
C GLY A 225 -16.73 8.48 -4.01
N GLY A 226 -16.98 7.26 -3.53
CA GLY A 226 -18.33 6.82 -3.12
C GLY A 226 -19.36 6.92 -4.25
N ASP A 227 -20.64 6.87 -3.90
CA ASP A 227 -21.73 7.15 -4.84
C ASP A 227 -21.71 8.61 -5.30
N ALA A 228 -22.19 8.88 -6.51
CA ALA A 228 -22.31 10.23 -7.07
C ALA A 228 -23.42 11.06 -6.40
N ASP A 229 -23.31 11.34 -5.11
CA ASP A 229 -24.14 12.34 -4.44
C ASP A 229 -23.65 13.77 -4.73
N ALA A 230 -24.48 14.78 -4.41
CA ALA A 230 -24.19 16.18 -4.74
C ALA A 230 -22.87 16.68 -4.14
N ARG A 231 -22.47 16.17 -2.96
CA ARG A 231 -21.22 16.56 -2.30
C ARG A 231 -19.99 16.05 -3.05
N VAL A 232 -20.09 14.86 -3.66
CA VAL A 232 -19.00 14.32 -4.50
C VAL A 232 -18.81 15.16 -5.77
N LYS A 233 -19.88 15.75 -6.32
CA LYS A 233 -19.76 16.68 -7.47
C LYS A 233 -19.05 17.97 -7.08
N GLU A 234 -19.39 18.56 -5.93
CA GLU A 234 -18.72 19.74 -5.40
C GLU A 234 -17.23 19.48 -5.14
N ILE A 235 -16.91 18.33 -4.52
CA ILE A 235 -15.53 17.91 -4.29
C ILE A 235 -14.77 17.75 -5.61
N ARG A 236 -15.37 17.13 -6.64
CA ARG A 236 -14.74 16.95 -7.97
C ARG A 236 -14.51 18.26 -8.71
N ASN A 237 -15.28 19.31 -8.39
CA ASN A 237 -15.08 20.63 -8.96
C ASN A 237 -13.91 21.38 -8.29
N ALA A 238 -13.57 21.02 -7.05
CA ALA A 238 -12.48 21.62 -6.29
C ALA A 238 -11.16 20.82 -6.37
N PHE A 239 -11.22 19.49 -6.45
CA PHE A 239 -10.07 18.60 -6.35
C PHE A 239 -10.16 17.41 -7.32
N HIS A 240 -9.00 16.83 -7.64
CA HIS A 240 -8.93 15.60 -8.41
C HIS A 240 -9.41 14.40 -7.58
N LEU A 241 -10.15 13.49 -8.22
CA LEU A 241 -10.55 12.22 -7.60
C LEU A 241 -9.80 11.02 -8.20
N TYR A 242 -9.56 11.08 -9.51
CA TYR A 242 -8.96 10.00 -10.29
C TYR A 242 -7.53 10.36 -10.66
N LEU A 243 -6.63 9.39 -10.54
CA LEU A 243 -5.29 9.50 -11.10
C LEU A 243 -5.35 9.66 -12.63
N GLY A 244 -4.74 10.73 -13.14
CA GLY A 244 -4.50 10.93 -14.55
C GLY A 244 -3.42 9.98 -15.11
N ARG A 245 -3.27 9.98 -16.43
CA ARG A 245 -2.30 9.08 -17.11
C ARG A 245 -0.84 9.38 -16.79
N ASN A 246 -0.57 10.61 -16.36
CA ASN A 246 0.77 11.10 -16.02
C ASN A 246 0.96 11.25 -14.49
N ASP A 247 -0.03 10.84 -13.70
CA ASP A 247 0.03 10.90 -12.24
C ASP A 247 0.51 9.56 -11.71
N ALA A 248 1.64 9.59 -11.01
CA ALA A 248 2.25 8.39 -10.44
C ALA A 248 2.13 8.46 -8.91
N VAL A 249 1.64 7.38 -8.30
CA VAL A 249 1.75 7.16 -6.86
C VAL A 249 3.08 6.46 -6.59
N ARG A 250 3.93 7.12 -5.80
CA ARG A 250 5.29 6.70 -5.47
C ARG A 250 5.30 6.21 -4.03
N ALA A 251 5.81 5.01 -3.81
CA ALA A 251 5.96 4.44 -2.49
C ALA A 251 7.13 3.44 -2.46
N GLN A 252 7.78 3.33 -1.30
CA GLN A 252 8.59 2.16 -0.98
C GLN A 252 7.71 0.90 -1.02
N CYS A 253 8.29 -0.25 -1.36
CA CYS A 253 7.50 -1.47 -1.48
C CYS A 253 6.88 -1.89 -0.15
N CYS A 254 5.76 -2.58 -0.31
CA CYS A 254 5.26 -3.61 0.58
C CYS A 254 4.45 -3.05 1.76
N ALA A 255 3.62 -3.89 2.36
CA ALA A 255 2.70 -3.52 3.43
C ALA A 255 3.34 -3.73 4.82
N GLN A 256 4.56 -3.19 5.03
CA GLN A 256 5.18 -3.17 6.36
C GLN A 256 5.51 -1.74 6.75
N PHE A 257 4.89 -1.25 7.81
CA PHE A 257 4.96 0.17 8.18
C PHE A 257 4.75 0.39 9.67
N VAL A 258 5.10 1.59 10.11
CA VAL A 258 4.81 2.10 11.45
C VAL A 258 4.00 3.38 11.32
N VAL A 259 3.00 3.55 12.18
CA VAL A 259 2.06 4.67 12.14
C VAL A 259 1.69 5.14 13.54
N ALA A 260 1.56 6.46 13.68
CA ALA A 260 1.14 7.12 14.91
C ALA A 260 -0.37 6.98 15.09
N ARG A 261 -0.80 6.90 16.34
CA ARG A 261 -2.22 6.82 16.70
C ARG A 261 -3.04 7.97 16.11
N GLU A 262 -2.49 9.17 16.13
CA GLU A 262 -3.13 10.38 15.64
C GLU A 262 -3.35 10.31 14.12
N ARG A 263 -2.48 9.61 13.37
CA ARG A 263 -2.69 9.33 11.95
C ARG A 263 -3.76 8.27 11.71
N ILE A 264 -3.86 7.26 12.57
CA ILE A 264 -4.95 6.29 12.47
C ILE A 264 -6.30 6.98 12.71
N TRP A 265 -6.40 7.84 13.72
CA TRP A 265 -7.63 8.56 14.06
C TRP A 265 -7.98 9.73 13.14
N GLN A 266 -7.18 10.01 12.10
CA GLN A 266 -7.59 10.90 11.01
C GLN A 266 -8.75 10.33 10.19
N HIS A 267 -8.90 9.00 10.22
CA HIS A 267 -10.03 8.30 9.65
C HIS A 267 -10.88 7.69 10.75
N SER A 268 -12.19 7.81 10.61
CA SER A 268 -13.15 7.19 11.52
C SER A 268 -13.10 5.66 11.45
N ARG A 269 -13.56 4.99 12.52
CA ARG A 269 -13.75 3.53 12.52
C ARG A 269 -14.61 3.05 11.34
N ASP A 270 -15.64 3.81 10.99
CA ASP A 270 -16.56 3.49 9.89
C ASP A 270 -15.87 3.59 8.52
N GLU A 271 -14.87 4.45 8.35
CA GLU A 271 -14.05 4.50 7.14
C GLU A 271 -13.19 3.24 6.97
N TYR A 272 -12.59 2.74 8.06
CA TYR A 272 -11.89 1.46 8.03
C TYR A 272 -12.84 0.29 7.75
N ILE A 273 -14.05 0.30 8.34
CA ILE A 273 -15.10 -0.67 8.00
C ILE A 273 -15.43 -0.60 6.51
N ALA A 274 -15.63 0.59 5.95
CA ALA A 274 -15.91 0.77 4.54
C ALA A 274 -14.78 0.22 3.64
N LEU A 275 -13.52 0.46 3.99
CA LEU A 275 -12.38 -0.09 3.25
C LEU A 275 -12.30 -1.63 3.36
N ARG A 276 -12.60 -2.20 4.54
CA ARG A 276 -12.70 -3.66 4.70
C ARG A 276 -13.83 -4.24 3.86
N GLN A 277 -14.99 -3.58 3.82
CA GLN A 277 -16.09 -4.01 2.97
C GLN A 277 -15.75 -3.90 1.49
N TRP A 278 -15.01 -2.88 1.05
CA TRP A 278 -14.54 -2.79 -0.34
C TRP A 278 -13.73 -4.03 -0.77
N LEU A 279 -12.90 -4.57 0.12
CA LEU A 279 -12.16 -5.82 -0.10
C LEU A 279 -13.09 -7.06 -0.14
N LEU A 280 -14.01 -7.15 0.82
CA LEU A 280 -14.91 -8.30 0.99
C LEU A 280 -15.98 -8.37 -0.11
N ASP A 281 -16.60 -7.24 -0.46
CA ASP A 281 -17.61 -7.15 -1.52
C ASP A 281 -17.05 -7.53 -2.91
N GLY A 282 -15.71 -7.48 -3.06
CA GLY A 282 -15.01 -7.89 -4.26
C GLY A 282 -14.51 -9.33 -4.25
N ALA A 283 -14.63 -10.07 -3.14
CA ALA A 283 -14.13 -11.44 -3.05
C ALA A 283 -14.97 -12.40 -3.92
N ASP A 284 -14.31 -13.37 -4.55
CA ASP A 284 -14.98 -14.48 -5.26
C ASP A 284 -15.08 -15.70 -4.33
N ASP A 285 -15.94 -15.59 -3.32
CA ASP A 285 -16.18 -16.61 -2.29
C ASP A 285 -17.33 -17.58 -2.65
N GLY A 286 -17.85 -17.49 -3.88
CA GLY A 286 -19.02 -18.23 -4.33
C GLY A 286 -20.36 -17.74 -3.74
N VAL A 287 -20.35 -16.73 -2.85
CA VAL A 287 -21.54 -16.02 -2.32
C VAL A 287 -21.81 -14.76 -3.16
N ALA A 288 -20.76 -14.08 -3.63
CA ALA A 288 -20.85 -12.97 -4.58
C ALA A 288 -21.08 -13.44 -6.03
N ARG A 289 -22.14 -14.22 -6.29
CA ARG A 289 -22.43 -14.80 -7.64
C ARG A 289 -22.75 -13.80 -8.75
N ASN A 290 -22.71 -12.50 -8.51
CA ASN A 290 -22.93 -11.49 -9.53
C ASN A 290 -22.10 -10.24 -9.21
N VAL A 291 -20.76 -10.32 -9.30
CA VAL A 291 -19.97 -9.11 -9.54
C VAL A 291 -20.33 -8.65 -10.96
N GLN A 292 -21.40 -7.86 -11.05
CA GLN A 292 -21.83 -7.26 -12.30
C GLN A 292 -20.62 -6.56 -12.93
N GLN A 293 -20.49 -6.69 -14.25
CA GLN A 293 -19.52 -5.97 -15.06
C GLN A 293 -19.74 -4.46 -14.85
N GLY A 294 -19.00 -3.86 -13.90
CA GLY A 294 -19.32 -2.53 -13.36
C GLY A 294 -19.15 -2.36 -11.84
N SER A 295 -18.90 -3.43 -11.08
CA SER A 295 -18.73 -3.34 -9.62
C SER A 295 -17.68 -2.30 -9.20
N MET A 296 -18.03 -1.55 -8.14
CA MET A 296 -17.14 -0.58 -7.52
C MET A 296 -16.22 -1.21 -6.46
N ALA A 297 -16.42 -2.49 -6.13
CA ALA A 297 -15.63 -3.24 -5.15
C ALA A 297 -14.22 -3.59 -5.64
N ALA A 298 -13.43 -4.25 -4.79
CA ALA A 298 -12.09 -4.70 -5.10
C ALA A 298 -12.04 -5.74 -6.24
N PRO A 299 -10.93 -5.84 -7.00
CA PRO A 299 -10.74 -6.93 -7.95
C PRO A 299 -10.79 -8.31 -7.26
N PRO A 300 -11.35 -9.35 -7.90
CA PRO A 300 -11.54 -10.66 -7.25
C PRO A 300 -10.24 -11.37 -6.89
N ASP A 301 -9.16 -11.13 -7.64
CA ASP A 301 -7.85 -11.69 -7.34
C ASP A 301 -7.25 -11.06 -6.06
N ASP A 302 -6.80 -11.93 -5.16
CA ASP A 302 -6.26 -11.58 -3.84
C ASP A 302 -4.93 -10.84 -3.90
N LEU A 303 -4.02 -11.25 -4.78
CA LEU A 303 -2.73 -10.60 -4.97
C LEU A 303 -2.93 -9.19 -5.52
N VAL A 304 -3.85 -9.02 -6.47
CA VAL A 304 -4.18 -7.72 -7.06
C VAL A 304 -4.82 -6.80 -6.01
N ALA A 305 -5.83 -7.26 -5.27
CA ALA A 305 -6.51 -6.44 -4.28
C ALA A 305 -5.60 -6.07 -3.09
N GLY A 306 -4.85 -7.03 -2.55
CA GLY A 306 -3.88 -6.78 -1.47
C GLY A 306 -2.79 -5.80 -1.90
N ARG A 307 -2.34 -5.87 -3.16
CA ARG A 307 -1.39 -4.91 -3.72
C ARG A 307 -1.98 -3.51 -3.90
N ILE A 308 -3.26 -3.38 -4.26
CA ILE A 308 -3.94 -2.08 -4.28
C ILE A 308 -3.96 -1.48 -2.87
N VAL A 309 -4.34 -2.26 -1.85
CA VAL A 309 -4.37 -1.78 -0.46
C VAL A 309 -2.97 -1.42 0.05
N SER A 310 -1.93 -2.10 -0.42
CA SER A 310 -0.54 -1.74 -0.11
C SER A 310 -0.19 -0.31 -0.56
N TYR A 311 -0.78 0.20 -1.65
CA TYR A 311 -0.64 1.61 -2.04
C TYR A 311 -1.46 2.55 -1.14
N LEU A 312 -2.50 2.08 -0.48
CA LEU A 312 -3.36 2.95 0.33
C LEU A 312 -2.71 3.37 1.64
N TRP A 313 -1.85 2.55 2.25
CA TRP A 313 -1.35 2.83 3.61
C TRP A 313 -0.71 4.21 3.77
N HIS A 314 0.20 4.59 2.88
CA HIS A 314 0.83 5.91 2.92
C HIS A 314 -0.13 7.04 2.51
N ILE A 315 -1.19 6.76 1.74
CA ILE A 315 -2.25 7.73 1.40
C ILE A 315 -3.12 8.01 2.62
N LEU A 316 -3.56 6.96 3.32
CA LEU A 316 -4.42 7.04 4.51
C LEU A 316 -3.72 7.76 5.67
N PHE A 317 -2.41 7.57 5.81
CA PHE A 317 -1.66 8.14 6.92
C PHE A 317 -0.84 9.38 6.52
N ALA A 318 -1.07 9.89 5.31
CA ALA A 318 -0.44 11.11 4.84
C ALA A 318 -0.87 12.32 5.68
N SER A 319 0.02 13.30 5.78
CA SER A 319 -0.38 14.60 6.31
C SER A 319 -1.09 15.41 5.26
N TYR A 320 -2.32 15.81 5.54
CA TYR A 320 -3.05 16.82 4.78
C TYR A 320 -3.35 18.01 5.69
N GLY A 321 -3.15 19.21 5.16
CA GLY A 321 -3.45 20.46 5.85
C GLY A 321 -4.95 20.80 5.83
N ASP A 322 -5.28 22.00 6.28
CA ASP A 322 -6.67 22.47 6.44
C ASP A 322 -7.47 22.54 5.13
N GLU A 323 -6.78 22.49 3.98
CA GLU A 323 -7.42 22.44 2.65
C GLU A 323 -8.21 21.14 2.39
N GLY A 324 -8.01 20.10 3.21
CA GLY A 324 -8.79 18.87 3.13
C GLY A 324 -8.50 18.02 1.89
N ALA A 325 -7.34 18.20 1.26
CA ALA A 325 -6.87 17.47 0.09
C ALA A 325 -5.42 16.97 0.23
N ILE A 326 -5.06 15.96 -0.58
CA ILE A 326 -3.73 15.37 -0.65
C ILE A 326 -2.98 15.95 -1.85
N ASP A 327 -1.87 16.64 -1.62
CA ASP A 327 -0.92 16.99 -2.68
C ASP A 327 -0.13 15.74 -3.10
N LEU A 328 -0.26 15.33 -4.36
CA LEU A 328 0.39 14.11 -4.87
C LEU A 328 1.92 14.22 -4.87
N ASP A 329 2.48 15.40 -5.15
CA ASP A 329 3.94 15.57 -5.19
C ASP A 329 4.51 15.54 -3.77
N GLN A 330 3.80 16.11 -2.79
CA GLN A 330 4.15 16.01 -1.38
C GLN A 330 4.03 14.56 -0.87
N LEU A 331 2.91 13.88 -1.15
CA LEU A 331 2.70 12.48 -0.83
C LEU A 331 3.86 11.60 -1.33
N ASN A 332 4.23 11.79 -2.60
CA ASN A 332 5.31 11.05 -3.24
C ASN A 332 6.68 11.32 -2.63
N ARG A 333 6.96 12.57 -2.21
CA ARG A 333 8.21 12.92 -1.51
C ARG A 333 8.28 12.24 -0.15
N ASP A 334 7.19 12.28 0.62
CA ASP A 334 7.14 11.73 1.97
C ASP A 334 7.18 10.20 1.99
N ALA A 335 6.60 9.55 0.98
CA ALA A 335 6.59 8.10 0.83
C ALA A 335 7.89 7.52 0.23
N CYS A 336 8.80 8.38 -0.24
CA CYS A 336 10.07 8.00 -0.86
C CYS A 336 11.24 8.82 -0.30
N PRO A 337 11.52 8.74 1.03
CA PRO A 337 12.72 9.34 1.59
C PRO A 337 13.96 8.67 1.01
N SER A 338 15.09 9.37 1.04
CA SER A 338 16.37 8.77 0.64
C SER A 338 16.69 7.56 1.54
N ALA A 339 17.30 6.52 0.98
CA ALA A 339 17.67 5.32 1.73
C ALA A 339 18.57 5.64 2.93
N SER A 340 19.53 6.56 2.79
CA SER A 340 20.39 7.00 3.89
C SER A 340 19.60 7.63 5.04
N GLU A 341 18.69 8.55 4.73
CA GLU A 341 17.83 9.19 5.72
C GLU A 341 16.91 8.16 6.40
N CYS A 342 16.31 7.27 5.61
CA CYS A 342 15.42 6.24 6.11
C CYS A 342 16.14 5.28 7.06
N TYR A 343 17.29 4.72 6.67
CA TYR A 343 18.04 3.78 7.53
C TYR A 343 18.58 4.47 8.79
N CYS A 344 19.02 5.74 8.69
CA CYS A 344 19.42 6.52 9.84
C CYS A 344 18.25 6.72 10.82
N ARG A 345 17.08 7.09 10.30
CA ARG A 345 15.89 7.38 11.12
C ARG A 345 15.30 6.12 11.75
N LEU A 346 15.07 5.08 10.96
CA LEU A 346 14.38 3.88 11.42
C LEU A 346 15.30 2.95 12.20
N TYR A 347 16.57 2.85 11.82
CA TYR A 347 17.46 1.80 12.33
C TYR A 347 18.78 2.33 12.88
N ARG A 348 18.93 3.66 13.01
CA ARG A 348 20.13 4.34 13.52
C ARG A 348 21.42 4.06 12.72
N LYS A 349 21.27 3.72 11.44
CA LYS A 349 22.39 3.48 10.52
C LYS A 349 22.64 4.72 9.65
N CYS A 350 23.39 5.69 10.16
CA CYS A 350 23.52 7.02 9.54
C CYS A 350 24.72 7.18 8.59
N ASP A 351 25.80 6.41 8.79
CA ASP A 351 27.06 6.57 8.03
C ASP A 351 27.18 5.57 6.86
N LEU A 352 26.09 5.43 6.10
CA LEU A 352 26.00 4.46 5.02
C LEU A 352 26.57 4.99 3.70
N LYS A 353 27.25 4.11 2.95
CA LYS A 353 27.69 4.38 1.57
C LYS A 353 26.55 4.09 0.59
N CYS A 354 25.88 5.13 0.10
CA CYS A 354 24.70 4.99 -0.75
C CYS A 354 24.99 5.36 -2.21
N ARG A 355 24.44 4.57 -3.15
CA ARG A 355 24.54 4.83 -4.59
C ARG A 355 23.28 5.54 -5.03
N GLY A 356 23.27 6.87 -4.88
CA GLY A 356 22.10 7.70 -5.12
C GLY A 356 21.05 7.59 -4.00
N PRO A 357 19.82 8.06 -4.25
CA PRO A 357 18.81 8.22 -3.20
C PRO A 357 18.14 6.91 -2.80
N GLY A 358 18.24 5.84 -3.61
CA GLY A 358 17.39 4.67 -3.44
C GLY A 358 18.02 3.42 -2.84
N SER A 359 19.34 3.37 -2.63
CA SER A 359 20.00 2.16 -2.13
C SER A 359 21.30 2.46 -1.39
N CYS A 360 21.60 1.66 -0.37
CA CYS A 360 22.82 1.74 0.41
C CYS A 360 23.58 0.41 0.41
N GLN A 361 24.91 0.46 0.23
CA GLN A 361 25.74 -0.73 0.09
C GLN A 361 25.63 -1.62 1.34
N GLY A 362 25.36 -2.91 1.12
CA GLY A 362 25.32 -3.91 2.18
C GLY A 362 24.15 -3.77 3.14
N GLN A 363 23.11 -2.98 2.81
CA GLN A 363 21.89 -2.93 3.62
C GLN A 363 20.78 -3.84 3.09
N TYR A 364 20.67 -3.96 1.77
CA TYR A 364 19.70 -4.86 1.14
C TYR A 364 20.05 -5.13 -0.31
N SER A 365 19.60 -6.28 -0.80
CA SER A 365 19.61 -6.63 -2.21
C SER A 365 18.34 -7.37 -2.54
N VAL A 366 17.70 -7.06 -3.68
CA VAL A 366 16.55 -7.85 -4.13
C VAL A 366 17.06 -9.25 -4.53
N PRO A 367 16.56 -10.33 -3.92
CA PRO A 367 16.97 -11.66 -4.30
C PRO A 367 16.48 -12.00 -5.70
N LYS A 368 17.28 -12.80 -6.44
CA LYS A 368 16.89 -13.29 -7.76
C LYS A 368 15.59 -14.09 -7.64
N ASN A 369 14.61 -13.76 -8.49
CA ASN A 369 13.28 -14.38 -8.49
C ASN A 369 12.51 -14.28 -7.16
N TYR A 370 12.84 -13.30 -6.29
CA TYR A 370 12.19 -13.08 -4.98
C TYR A 370 12.24 -14.28 -4.01
N LYS A 371 13.15 -15.24 -4.22
CA LYS A 371 13.36 -16.39 -3.33
C LYS A 371 14.53 -16.11 -2.39
N LEU A 372 14.40 -16.48 -1.12
CA LEU A 372 15.54 -16.50 -0.21
C LEU A 372 16.62 -17.46 -0.73
N PRO A 373 17.91 -17.22 -0.42
CA PRO A 373 18.99 -18.16 -0.74
C PRO A 373 18.72 -19.55 -0.15
N GLU A 374 19.06 -20.62 -0.87
CA GLU A 374 18.77 -22.01 -0.43
C GLU A 374 19.47 -22.39 0.88
N ASN A 375 20.70 -21.89 1.11
CA ASN A 375 21.50 -22.12 2.31
C ASN A 375 21.18 -21.15 3.46
N TRP A 376 20.11 -20.35 3.34
CA TRP A 376 19.75 -19.32 4.32
C TRP A 376 19.54 -19.90 5.72
N LYS A 377 18.74 -20.96 5.80
CA LYS A 377 18.37 -21.61 7.05
C LYS A 377 19.58 -22.23 7.77
N GLU A 378 20.52 -22.81 7.03
CA GLU A 378 21.70 -23.49 7.59
C GLU A 378 22.75 -22.53 8.17
N THR A 379 22.79 -21.30 7.67
CA THR A 379 23.84 -20.32 8.01
C THR A 379 23.41 -19.31 9.08
N HIS A 380 22.12 -19.24 9.40
CA HIS A 380 21.53 -18.21 10.27
C HIS A 380 20.46 -18.76 11.25
N SER A 381 20.50 -20.07 11.54
CA SER A 381 19.64 -20.72 12.57
C SER A 381 20.31 -20.79 13.94
#